data_AF-A0A6I9T6P2-F1
#
_entry.id   AF-A0A6I9T6P2-F1
#
_cell.length_a   1.000
_cell.length_b   1.000
_cell.length_c   1.000
_cell.angle_alpha   90.00
_cell.angle_beta   90.00
_cell.angle_gamma   90.00
#
_symmetry.space_group_name_H-M   'P 1'
#
loop_
_entity.id
_entity.type
_entity.pdbx_description
1 polymer ?
#
loop_
_entity_poly.entity_id
_entity_poly.type
_entity_poly.pdbx_seq_one_letter_code
_entity_poly.pdbx_strand_id
1 'polypeptide(L)'
;MGGSRRKYKRSKPKVRVGLPKKNPHIFKPAFNLPPKLKSLLDPLSQWDEKASVIENYKSFGVVSNPNFLGVRSRTPHIVESDALQVPPSGDGVVSEFEPIESGSDLEEDDLKSALGKKRTDGKHTPLQPLTAMQRIHVGCLVEKYGDDYQSMFMDTKLNKMQHSVATLEKLCKRYHMHKDKNPLIVGS
;
A
#
# COMPACT_ATOMS: atom_id res chain seq x y z
N MET A 1 22.45 9.61 33.65
CA MET A 1 23.57 8.63 33.55
C MET A 1 24.08 8.55 32.13
N GLY A 2 25.16 9.27 31.81
CA GLY A 2 25.77 9.28 30.48
C GLY A 2 26.71 8.09 30.29
N GLY A 3 26.25 7.04 29.62
CA GLY A 3 27.08 5.88 29.28
C GLY A 3 28.19 6.22 28.28
N SER A 4 29.32 5.51 28.36
CA SER A 4 30.47 5.67 27.45
C SER A 4 30.04 5.68 25.97
N ARG A 5 30.48 6.70 25.23
CA ARG A 5 30.22 6.85 23.78
C ARG A 5 30.65 5.61 22.99
N ARG A 6 31.63 4.85 23.47
CA ARG A 6 32.10 3.60 22.84
C ARG A 6 31.06 2.48 22.93
N LYS A 7 30.36 2.35 24.06
CA LYS A 7 29.23 1.39 24.24
C LYS A 7 28.03 1.79 23.39
N TYR A 8 27.73 3.10 23.31
CA TYR A 8 26.64 3.61 22.47
C TYR A 8 26.88 3.31 20.97
N LYS A 9 28.11 3.51 20.48
CA LYS A 9 28.46 3.21 19.08
C LYS A 9 28.46 1.71 18.73
N ARG A 10 28.60 0.81 19.72
CA ARG A 10 28.55 -0.65 19.52
C ARG A 10 27.13 -1.20 19.48
N SER A 11 26.23 -0.65 20.29
CA SER A 11 24.84 -1.10 20.41
C SER A 11 23.91 -0.53 19.32
N LYS A 12 24.31 0.57 18.69
CA LYS A 12 23.47 1.20 17.66
C LYS A 12 23.51 0.37 16.37
N PRO A 13 22.35 -0.05 15.82
CA PRO A 13 22.30 -0.76 14.55
C PRO A 13 22.89 0.14 13.46
N LYS A 14 23.91 -0.37 12.76
CA LYS A 14 24.50 0.34 11.62
C LYS A 14 23.61 0.11 10.41
N VAL A 15 22.97 1.17 9.92
CA VAL A 15 22.31 1.17 8.61
C VAL A 15 23.40 0.92 7.57
N ARG A 16 23.44 -0.29 7.02
CA ARG A 16 24.34 -0.65 5.93
C ARG A 16 23.70 -0.17 4.63
N VAL A 17 24.11 1.01 4.16
CA VAL A 17 23.73 1.49 2.82
C VAL A 17 24.60 0.73 1.81
N GLY A 18 24.15 -0.47 1.45
CA GLY A 18 24.75 -1.27 0.39
C GLY A 18 23.96 -1.12 -0.90
N LEU A 19 24.66 -1.13 -2.04
CA LEU A 19 24.00 -1.32 -3.33
C LEU A 19 23.25 -2.66 -3.32
N PRO A 20 22.03 -2.73 -3.89
CA PRO A 20 21.30 -3.99 -4.00
C PRO A 20 22.15 -5.03 -4.75
N LYS A 21 22.19 -6.26 -4.24
CA LYS A 21 22.96 -7.34 -4.87
C LYS A 21 22.45 -7.55 -6.29
N LYS A 22 23.35 -7.42 -7.28
CA LYS A 22 23.05 -7.78 -8.67
C LYS A 22 23.06 -9.30 -8.79
N ASN A 23 21.98 -9.89 -9.30
CA ASN A 23 21.92 -11.32 -9.60
C ASN A 23 22.47 -11.55 -11.01
N PRO A 24 23.65 -12.16 -11.19
CA PRO A 24 24.28 -12.30 -12.50
C PRO A 24 23.52 -13.24 -13.45
N HIS A 25 22.61 -14.08 -12.91
CA HIS A 25 21.78 -14.99 -13.70
C HIS A 25 20.45 -14.39 -14.17
N ILE A 26 20.12 -13.16 -13.78
CA ILE A 26 18.89 -12.49 -14.20
C ILE A 26 19.25 -11.41 -15.22
N PHE A 27 19.11 -11.74 -16.50
CA PHE A 27 19.24 -10.77 -17.58
C PHE A 27 18.05 -9.82 -17.56
N LYS A 28 18.31 -8.54 -17.30
CA LYS A 28 17.33 -7.46 -17.44
C LYS A 28 17.66 -6.76 -18.77
N PRO A 29 16.79 -6.87 -19.81
CA PRO A 29 17.05 -6.20 -21.07
C PRO A 29 17.08 -4.68 -20.86
N ALA A 30 17.91 -3.97 -21.64
CA ALA A 30 18.06 -2.52 -21.55
C ALA A 30 16.75 -1.76 -21.87
N PHE A 31 15.83 -2.40 -22.58
CA PHE A 31 14.48 -1.92 -22.84
C PHE A 31 13.48 -3.08 -22.68
N ASN A 32 12.36 -2.83 -22.02
CA ASN A 32 11.23 -3.74 -22.04
C ASN A 32 10.25 -3.22 -23.09
N LEU A 33 9.98 -4.02 -24.14
CA LEU A 33 8.90 -3.66 -25.06
C LEU A 33 7.58 -3.74 -24.29
N PRO A 34 6.79 -2.65 -24.26
CA PRO A 34 5.49 -2.67 -23.63
C PRO A 34 4.65 -3.78 -24.27
N PRO A 35 3.82 -4.50 -23.49
CA PRO A 35 3.10 -5.67 -23.96
C PRO A 35 2.23 -5.39 -25.19
N LYS A 36 1.75 -4.15 -25.34
CA LYS A 36 0.99 -3.68 -26.50
C LYS A 36 1.78 -3.64 -27.82
N LEU A 37 3.12 -3.51 -27.78
CA LEU A 37 3.97 -3.49 -28.97
C LEU A 37 4.48 -4.89 -29.34
N LYS A 38 4.18 -5.92 -28.54
CA LYS A 38 4.53 -7.31 -28.88
C LYS A 38 3.68 -7.86 -30.03
N SER A 39 2.49 -7.31 -30.26
CA SER A 39 1.62 -7.65 -31.41
C SER A 39 2.26 -7.31 -32.76
N LEU A 40 3.18 -6.33 -32.80
CA LEU A 40 3.94 -5.99 -34.01
C LEU A 40 4.97 -7.05 -34.40
N LEU A 41 5.45 -7.82 -33.42
CA LEU A 41 6.39 -8.92 -33.66
C LEU A 41 5.67 -10.22 -34.00
N ASP A 42 4.33 -10.22 -33.95
CA ASP A 42 3.54 -11.41 -34.27
C ASP A 42 3.55 -11.59 -35.81
N PRO A 43 4.16 -12.67 -36.35
CA PRO A 43 4.27 -12.87 -37.80
C PRO A 43 2.92 -13.05 -38.51
N LEU A 44 1.83 -13.17 -37.74
CA LEU A 44 0.45 -13.23 -38.22
C LEU A 44 -0.17 -11.84 -38.46
N SER A 45 0.48 -10.77 -38.00
CA SER A 45 0.01 -9.40 -38.18
C SER A 45 0.34 -8.92 -39.60
N GLN A 46 -0.50 -9.31 -40.56
CA GLN A 46 -0.35 -8.94 -41.97
C GLN A 46 -1.13 -7.65 -42.27
N TRP A 47 -0.59 -6.84 -43.18
CA TRP A 47 -1.24 -5.63 -43.67
C TRP A 47 -2.46 -6.01 -44.52
N ASP A 48 -3.65 -5.52 -44.17
CA ASP A 48 -4.86 -5.77 -44.97
C ASP A 48 -4.92 -4.79 -46.15
N GLU A 49 -4.87 -5.32 -47.38
CA GLU A 49 -4.90 -4.54 -48.62
C GLU A 49 -6.25 -3.86 -48.86
N LYS A 50 -7.34 -4.34 -48.24
CA LYS A 50 -8.69 -3.81 -48.42
C LYS A 50 -9.06 -2.78 -47.35
N ALA A 51 -8.40 -2.83 -46.19
CA ALA A 51 -8.65 -1.90 -45.11
C ALA A 51 -8.03 -0.53 -45.39
N SER A 52 -8.58 0.51 -44.76
CA SER A 52 -7.97 1.82 -44.84
C SER A 52 -6.60 1.84 -44.15
N VAL A 53 -5.71 2.70 -44.63
CA VAL A 53 -4.37 2.89 -44.05
C VAL A 53 -4.44 3.14 -42.54
N ILE A 54 -5.42 3.91 -42.08
CA ILE A 54 -5.61 4.25 -40.67
C ILE A 54 -6.05 3.02 -39.85
N GLU A 55 -6.93 2.17 -40.38
CA GLU A 55 -7.38 0.95 -39.70
C GLU A 55 -6.25 -0.06 -39.54
N ASN A 56 -5.37 -0.18 -40.53
CA ASN A 56 -4.17 -0.99 -40.41
C ASN A 56 -3.25 -0.44 -39.31
N TYR A 57 -2.95 0.85 -39.30
CA TYR A 57 -2.13 1.41 -38.21
C TYR A 57 -2.81 1.30 -36.82
N LYS A 58 -4.15 1.26 -36.75
CA LYS A 58 -4.89 0.96 -35.51
C LYS A 58 -4.73 -0.50 -35.08
N SER A 59 -4.84 -1.47 -35.98
CA SER A 59 -4.67 -2.90 -35.66
C SER A 59 -3.25 -3.21 -35.18
N PHE A 60 -2.26 -2.52 -35.75
CA PHE A 60 -0.86 -2.55 -35.31
C PHE A 60 -0.60 -1.81 -33.98
N GLY A 61 -1.59 -1.12 -33.40
CA GLY A 61 -1.45 -0.38 -32.14
C GLY A 61 -0.56 0.86 -32.23
N VAL A 62 -0.29 1.34 -33.44
CA VAL A 62 0.49 2.56 -33.73
C VAL A 62 -0.37 3.80 -33.58
N VAL A 63 -1.66 3.71 -33.93
CA VAL A 63 -2.65 4.75 -33.63
C VAL A 63 -3.12 4.59 -32.20
N SER A 64 -2.96 5.64 -31.42
CA SER A 64 -3.27 5.65 -29.99
C SER A 64 -4.03 6.92 -29.64
N ASN A 65 -4.92 6.82 -28.65
CA ASN A 65 -5.67 7.96 -28.18
C ASN A 65 -4.76 8.84 -27.29
N PRO A 66 -4.54 10.12 -27.65
CA PRO A 66 -3.64 11.02 -26.93
C PRO A 66 -4.09 11.34 -25.50
N ASN A 67 -5.36 11.12 -25.15
CA ASN A 67 -5.85 11.29 -23.79
C ASN A 67 -5.44 10.12 -22.86
N PHE A 68 -5.08 8.97 -23.42
CA PHE A 68 -4.61 7.79 -22.67
C PHE A 68 -3.09 7.61 -22.71
N LEU A 69 -2.43 8.25 -23.68
CA LEU A 69 -0.98 8.32 -23.76
C LEU A 69 -0.50 9.54 -22.99
N GLY A 70 0.00 9.33 -21.77
CA GLY A 70 0.61 10.40 -20.98
C GLY A 70 1.63 11.19 -21.82
N VAL A 71 1.77 12.48 -21.51
CA VAL A 71 2.49 13.55 -22.25
C VAL A 71 3.85 13.13 -22.84
N ARG A 72 4.53 12.15 -22.24
CA ARG A 72 5.88 11.68 -22.62
C ARG A 72 5.93 10.58 -23.68
N SER A 73 4.79 10.06 -24.15
CA SER A 73 4.75 8.94 -25.11
C SER A 73 4.47 9.33 -26.57
N ARG A 74 4.48 10.64 -26.88
CA ARG A 74 4.34 11.13 -28.26
C ARG A 74 5.62 10.86 -29.05
N THR A 75 5.51 10.15 -30.17
CA THR A 75 6.53 10.09 -31.22
C THR A 75 6.05 10.87 -32.45
N PRO A 76 6.96 11.47 -33.24
CA PRO A 76 6.61 12.37 -34.35
C PRO A 76 5.86 11.70 -35.51
N HIS A 77 5.72 10.38 -35.50
CA HIS A 77 5.05 9.60 -36.54
C HIS A 77 3.59 9.24 -36.19
N ILE A 78 3.07 9.73 -35.07
CA ILE A 78 1.70 9.48 -34.63
C ILE A 78 0.77 10.47 -35.35
N VAL A 79 -0.16 9.93 -36.16
CA VAL A 79 -1.16 10.71 -36.90
C VAL A 79 -2.36 10.99 -36.00
N GLU A 80 -2.73 12.27 -35.90
CA GLU A 80 -3.90 12.74 -35.15
C GLU A 80 -5.17 12.55 -35.99
N SER A 81 -6.26 12.08 -35.39
CA SER A 81 -7.56 11.98 -36.07
C SER A 81 -8.69 12.53 -35.20
N ASP A 82 -9.36 13.56 -35.69
CA ASP A 82 -10.39 14.30 -34.95
C ASP A 82 -11.66 13.47 -34.68
N ALA A 83 -11.92 12.46 -35.50
CA ALA A 83 -13.04 11.52 -35.30
C ALA A 83 -12.93 10.69 -34.01
N LEU A 84 -11.75 10.64 -33.37
CA LEU A 84 -11.52 9.97 -32.09
C LEU A 84 -11.61 10.91 -30.87
N GLN A 85 -11.88 12.21 -31.07
CA GLN A 85 -12.04 13.20 -30.00
C GLN A 85 -13.47 13.31 -29.46
N VAL A 86 -14.44 12.61 -30.05
CA VAL A 86 -15.80 12.52 -29.51
C VAL A 86 -15.87 11.31 -28.58
N PRO A 87 -16.21 11.46 -27.28
CA PRO A 87 -16.45 10.31 -26.43
C PRO A 87 -17.61 9.48 -27.01
N PRO A 88 -17.54 8.14 -26.98
CA PRO A 88 -18.64 7.32 -27.49
C PRO A 88 -19.91 7.63 -26.70
N SER A 89 -20.90 8.21 -27.39
CA SER A 89 -22.23 8.42 -26.87
C SER A 89 -23.01 7.08 -26.91
N GLY A 90 -23.13 6.44 -25.74
CA GLY A 90 -23.95 5.23 -25.48
C GLY A 90 -23.17 3.91 -25.66
N ASP A 91 -23.31 2.85 -24.88
CA ASP A 91 -24.23 2.50 -23.81
C ASP A 91 -23.50 1.62 -22.80
N GLY A 92 -23.64 1.97 -21.52
CA GLY A 92 -23.09 1.25 -20.41
C GLY A 92 -23.52 1.99 -19.16
N VAL A 93 -24.73 1.71 -18.69
CA VAL A 93 -25.18 2.13 -17.37
C VAL A 93 -24.26 1.46 -16.36
N VAL A 94 -23.11 2.08 -16.10
CA VAL A 94 -22.35 1.84 -14.90
C VAL A 94 -23.17 2.53 -13.82
N SER A 95 -23.89 1.73 -13.05
CA SER A 95 -24.65 2.16 -11.89
C SER A 95 -23.83 3.19 -11.10
N GLU A 96 -24.30 4.44 -11.05
CA GLU A 96 -23.68 5.57 -10.33
C GLU A 96 -23.51 5.32 -8.81
N PHE A 97 -23.94 4.16 -8.31
CA PHE A 97 -23.96 3.79 -6.90
C PHE A 97 -23.05 2.64 -6.51
N GLU A 98 -22.28 2.05 -7.44
CA GLU A 98 -21.22 1.14 -7.02
C GLU A 98 -19.98 1.94 -6.61
N PRO A 99 -19.50 1.81 -5.35
CA PRO A 99 -18.23 2.42 -4.98
C PRO A 99 -17.12 1.70 -5.75
N ILE A 100 -16.75 2.25 -6.89
CA ILE A 100 -15.47 1.94 -7.51
C ILE A 100 -14.46 2.36 -6.45
N GLU A 101 -13.81 1.38 -5.81
CA GLU A 101 -12.73 1.60 -4.86
C GLU A 101 -11.51 2.11 -5.65
N SER A 102 -11.64 3.34 -6.14
CA SER A 102 -10.73 4.10 -7.00
C SER A 102 -9.57 4.66 -6.17
N GLY A 103 -8.97 3.79 -5.36
CA GLY A 103 -7.80 4.07 -4.55
C GLY A 103 -6.63 3.22 -5.03
N SER A 104 -6.40 3.16 -6.35
CA SER A 104 -5.23 2.45 -6.86
C SER A 104 -3.96 3.18 -6.41
N ASP A 105 -2.99 2.41 -5.91
CA ASP A 105 -1.61 2.83 -5.59
C ASP A 105 -0.83 3.36 -6.82
N LEU A 106 -1.49 3.41 -7.99
CA LEU A 106 -0.93 3.87 -9.25
C LEU A 106 -1.13 5.37 -9.50
N GLU A 107 -2.07 6.03 -8.80
CA GLU A 107 -2.25 7.48 -8.94
C GLU A 107 -1.14 8.24 -8.20
N GLU A 108 -0.52 9.21 -8.90
CA GLU A 108 0.51 10.09 -8.35
C GLU A 108 -0.06 10.93 -7.19
N ASP A 109 0.74 11.12 -6.15
CA ASP A 109 0.31 11.78 -4.91
C ASP A 109 -0.16 13.23 -5.11
N ASP A 110 0.41 13.93 -6.10
CA ASP A 110 0.03 15.30 -6.43
C ASP A 110 -1.43 15.39 -6.89
N LEU A 111 -1.89 14.41 -7.69
CA LEU A 111 -3.28 14.33 -8.15
C LEU A 111 -4.24 14.00 -7.01
N LYS A 112 -3.83 13.15 -6.06
CA LYS A 112 -4.65 12.85 -4.86
C LYS A 112 -4.85 14.10 -4.01
N SER A 113 -3.80 14.91 -3.85
CA SER A 113 -3.85 16.15 -3.08
C SER A 113 -4.73 17.22 -3.75
N ALA A 114 -4.61 17.39 -5.06
CA ALA A 114 -5.37 18.38 -5.84
C ALA A 114 -6.88 18.07 -5.86
N LEU A 115 -7.25 16.78 -5.90
CA LEU A 115 -8.64 16.33 -5.87
C LEU A 115 -9.21 16.17 -4.45
N GLY A 116 -8.43 16.48 -3.40
CA GLY A 116 -8.86 16.34 -2.01
C GLY A 116 -9.11 14.89 -1.57
N LYS A 117 -8.61 13.90 -2.31
CA LYS A 117 -8.73 12.49 -1.96
C LYS A 117 -7.86 12.19 -0.73
N LYS A 118 -8.44 11.56 0.29
CA LYS A 118 -7.66 11.11 1.46
C LYS A 118 -6.76 9.95 1.03
N ARG A 119 -5.51 9.96 1.50
CA ARG A 119 -4.65 8.79 1.40
C ARG A 119 -5.33 7.61 2.10
N THR A 120 -5.37 6.47 1.43
CA THR A 120 -5.76 5.21 2.05
C THR A 120 -4.58 4.71 2.86
N ASP A 121 -4.54 5.04 4.15
CA ASP A 121 -3.67 4.31 5.06
C ASP A 121 -4.12 2.84 4.99
N GLY A 122 -3.22 1.93 4.60
CA GLY A 122 -3.55 0.52 4.44
C GLY A 122 -4.24 -0.06 5.69
N LYS A 123 -4.87 -1.24 5.56
CA LYS A 123 -5.60 -1.90 6.65
C LYS A 123 -4.81 -1.81 7.96
N HIS A 124 -5.36 -1.08 8.95
CA HIS A 124 -4.69 -0.93 10.24
C HIS A 124 -4.38 -2.31 10.83
N THR A 125 -3.15 -2.47 11.32
CA THR A 125 -2.77 -3.71 11.98
C THR A 125 -3.67 -3.92 13.20
N PRO A 126 -4.26 -5.13 13.34
CA PRO A 126 -5.09 -5.41 14.49
C PRO A 126 -4.27 -5.23 15.77
N LEU A 127 -4.94 -4.82 16.86
CA LEU A 127 -4.27 -4.59 18.14
C LEU A 127 -3.52 -5.86 18.56
N GLN A 128 -2.20 -5.74 18.65
CA GLN A 128 -1.34 -6.85 19.03
C GLN A 128 -1.74 -7.38 20.41
N PRO A 129 -1.58 -8.69 20.68
CA PRO A 129 -1.79 -9.22 22.02
C PRO A 129 -0.76 -8.65 23.02
N LEU A 130 -1.09 -8.67 24.32
CA LEU A 130 -0.18 -8.22 25.38
C LEU A 130 1.02 -9.15 25.51
N THR A 131 2.18 -8.59 25.89
CA THR A 131 3.36 -9.40 26.21
C THR A 131 3.12 -10.26 27.46
N ALA A 132 3.88 -11.34 27.64
CA ALA A 132 3.71 -12.25 28.78
C ALA A 132 3.81 -11.52 30.13
N MET A 133 4.79 -10.63 30.29
CA MET A 133 4.94 -9.82 31.51
C MET A 133 3.79 -8.84 31.72
N GLN A 134 3.33 -8.17 30.65
CA GLN A 134 2.19 -7.25 30.73
C GLN A 134 0.92 -7.98 31.13
N ARG A 135 0.73 -9.20 30.64
CA ARG A 135 -0.45 -10.02 30.93
C ARG A 135 -0.54 -10.40 32.41
N ILE A 136 0.58 -10.75 33.03
CA ILE A 136 0.64 -11.02 34.48
C ILE A 136 0.26 -9.77 35.27
N HIS A 137 0.87 -8.63 34.92
CA HIS A 137 0.64 -7.37 35.63
C HIS A 137 -0.81 -6.87 35.52
N VAL A 138 -1.34 -6.86 34.30
CA VAL A 138 -2.73 -6.47 34.03
C VAL A 138 -3.70 -7.48 34.64
N GLY A 139 -3.36 -8.78 34.64
CA GLY A 139 -4.13 -9.82 35.33
C GLY A 139 -4.29 -9.53 36.81
N CYS A 140 -3.21 -9.23 37.53
CA CYS A 140 -3.29 -8.87 38.95
C CYS A 140 -4.13 -7.62 39.22
N LEU A 141 -4.10 -6.62 38.31
CA LEU A 141 -4.94 -5.43 38.43
C LEU A 141 -6.42 -5.77 38.23
N VAL A 142 -6.74 -6.49 37.16
CA VAL A 142 -8.12 -6.89 36.80
C VAL A 142 -8.72 -7.81 37.86
N GLU A 143 -7.94 -8.73 38.44
CA GLU A 143 -8.40 -9.60 39.53
C GLU A 143 -8.78 -8.83 40.79
N LYS A 144 -8.06 -7.73 41.11
CA LYS A 144 -8.30 -6.95 42.33
C LYS A 144 -9.38 -5.87 42.15
N TYR A 145 -9.42 -5.22 41.00
CA TYR A 145 -10.22 -4.01 40.78
C TYR A 145 -11.30 -4.16 39.69
N GLY A 146 -11.28 -5.23 38.90
CA GLY A 146 -12.23 -5.43 37.80
C GLY A 146 -12.08 -4.36 36.72
N ASP A 147 -13.13 -3.54 36.53
CA ASP A 147 -13.20 -2.48 35.51
C ASP A 147 -13.06 -1.05 36.10
N ASP A 148 -12.79 -0.92 37.40
CA ASP A 148 -12.58 0.40 38.01
C ASP A 148 -11.15 0.92 37.73
N TYR A 149 -10.97 1.58 36.59
CA TYR A 149 -9.68 2.10 36.16
C TYR A 149 -9.14 3.23 37.06
N GLN A 150 -10.02 3.94 37.77
CA GLN A 150 -9.60 5.03 38.65
C GLN A 150 -8.96 4.48 39.92
N SER A 151 -9.55 3.42 40.48
CA SER A 151 -8.96 2.70 41.60
C SER A 151 -7.62 2.03 41.23
N MET A 152 -7.51 1.43 40.05
CA MET A 152 -6.25 0.88 39.53
C MET A 152 -5.15 1.93 39.37
N PHE A 153 -5.50 3.14 38.92
CA PHE A 153 -4.56 4.24 38.80
C PHE A 153 -3.97 4.64 40.16
N MET A 154 -4.80 4.64 41.20
CA MET A 154 -4.39 4.99 42.56
C MET A 154 -3.55 3.90 43.24
N ASP A 155 -3.63 2.64 42.80
CA ASP A 155 -2.83 1.55 43.38
C ASP A 155 -1.36 1.63 42.92
N THR A 156 -0.57 2.42 43.63
CA THR A 156 0.87 2.59 43.38
C THR A 156 1.69 1.30 43.56
N LYS A 157 1.17 0.29 44.27
CA LYS A 157 1.89 -0.97 44.51
C LYS A 157 1.71 -1.94 43.35
N LEU A 158 0.49 -2.06 42.85
CA LEU A 158 0.21 -2.88 41.68
C LEU A 158 0.58 -2.14 40.41
N ASN A 159 0.19 -0.87 40.21
CA ASN A 159 0.57 -0.04 39.07
C ASN A 159 1.96 0.59 39.24
N LYS A 160 3.01 -0.23 39.34
CA LYS A 160 4.39 0.23 39.57
C LYS A 160 4.92 1.17 38.49
N MET A 161 4.42 1.02 37.26
CA MET A 161 4.81 1.86 36.12
C MET A 161 4.01 3.16 36.02
N GLN A 162 3.10 3.42 36.97
CA GLN A 162 2.27 4.63 37.02
C GLN A 162 1.57 4.92 35.69
N HIS A 163 0.99 3.88 35.10
CA HIS A 163 0.18 4.00 33.90
C HIS A 163 -1.01 4.93 34.14
N SER A 164 -1.26 5.85 33.22
CA SER A 164 -2.44 6.71 33.28
C SER A 164 -3.72 5.91 33.04
N VAL A 165 -4.85 6.44 33.51
CA VAL A 165 -6.18 5.81 33.39
C VAL A 165 -6.48 5.35 31.95
N ALA A 166 -6.26 6.22 30.96
CA ALA A 166 -6.49 5.89 29.55
C ALA A 166 -5.58 4.77 29.03
N THR A 167 -4.37 4.64 29.57
CA THR A 167 -3.48 3.52 29.20
C THR A 167 -3.91 2.22 29.87
N LEU A 168 -4.35 2.26 31.13
CA LEU A 168 -4.90 1.09 31.83
C LEU A 168 -6.16 0.58 31.12
N GLU A 169 -7.05 1.47 30.69
CA GLU A 169 -8.23 1.11 29.90
C GLU A 169 -7.85 0.37 28.61
N LYS A 170 -6.89 0.89 27.85
CA LYS A 170 -6.40 0.24 26.61
C LYS A 170 -5.76 -1.12 26.89
N LEU A 171 -5.02 -1.25 27.98
CA LEU A 171 -4.37 -2.51 28.37
C LEU A 171 -5.41 -3.55 28.80
N CYS A 172 -6.39 -3.16 29.62
CA CYS A 172 -7.47 -4.05 30.06
C CYS A 172 -8.33 -4.48 28.87
N LYS A 173 -8.69 -3.56 27.96
CA LYS A 173 -9.39 -3.89 26.70
C LYS A 173 -8.63 -4.93 25.88
N ARG A 174 -7.31 -4.73 25.68
CA ARG A 174 -6.46 -5.72 24.99
C ARG A 174 -6.37 -7.05 25.74
N TYR A 175 -6.37 -7.03 27.07
CA TYR A 175 -6.34 -8.22 27.92
C TYR A 175 -7.62 -9.05 27.74
N HIS A 176 -8.79 -8.43 27.78
CA HIS A 176 -10.06 -9.13 27.56
C HIS A 176 -10.23 -9.67 26.14
N MET A 177 -9.81 -8.91 25.12
CA MET A 177 -9.87 -9.35 23.71
C MET A 177 -9.01 -10.59 23.41
N HIS A 178 -7.90 -10.76 24.15
CA HIS A 178 -6.90 -11.80 23.89
C HIS A 178 -6.68 -12.75 25.07
N LYS A 179 -7.66 -12.86 25.99
CA LYS A 179 -7.55 -13.65 27.22
C LYS A 179 -7.12 -15.10 26.97
N ASP A 180 -7.76 -15.74 25.99
CA ASP A 180 -7.53 -17.15 25.63
C ASP A 180 -6.49 -17.32 24.50
N LYS A 181 -6.00 -16.22 23.92
CA LYS A 181 -5.10 -16.23 22.77
C LYS A 181 -3.65 -16.11 23.21
N ASN A 182 -2.86 -17.14 22.92
CA ASN A 182 -1.42 -17.15 23.16
C ASN A 182 -0.75 -16.22 22.12
N PRO A 183 0.06 -15.22 22.52
CA PRO A 183 0.58 -14.21 21.60
C PRO A 183 1.53 -14.80 20.55
N LEU A 184 2.04 -16.01 20.79
CA LEU A 184 2.89 -16.77 19.87
C LEU A 184 2.12 -17.45 18.73
N ILE A 185 0.79 -17.63 18.86
CA ILE A 185 -0.04 -18.37 17.89
C ILE A 185 -0.75 -17.41 16.91
N VAL A 186 -0.91 -16.14 17.26
CA VAL A 186 -1.64 -15.13 16.45
C VAL A 186 -0.77 -14.51 15.35
N GLY A 187 0.47 -14.97 15.18
CA GLY A 187 1.44 -14.42 14.24
C GLY A 187 1.47 -15.04 12.83
N SER A 188 0.54 -15.96 12.52
CA SER A 188 0.41 -16.61 11.21
C SER A 188 -0.74 -16.04 10.39
#